data_AF-A0A7X7VNF2-F1
#
_entry.id   AF-A0A7X7VNF2-F1
#
_cell.length_a   1.000
_cell.length_b   1.000
_cell.length_c   1.000
_cell.angle_alpha   90.00
_cell.angle_beta   90.00
_cell.angle_gamma   90.00
#
_symmetry.space_group_name_H-M   'P 1'
#
loop_
_entity.id
_entity.type
_entity.pdbx_description
1 polymer ?
#
loop_
_entity_poly.entity_id
_entity_poly.type
_entity_poly.pdbx_seq_one_letter_code
_entity_poly.pdbx_strand_id
1 'polypeptide(L)' 'MAVADIFSAITEDHPYRESMPKQQAVPILQDMASNGGISAYLCSVLIENYEDVARKRKDASERAVSSFEGWRRQDSATV' A
#
# COMPACT_ATOMS: atom_id res chain seq x y z
N MET A 1 -9.51 8.23 3.74
CA MET A 1 -8.97 6.96 4.25
C MET A 1 -9.14 5.86 3.22
N ALA A 2 -10.38 5.48 2.84
CA ALA A 2 -10.66 4.40 1.87
C ALA A 2 -9.72 4.28 0.65
N VAL A 3 -9.45 5.37 -0.09
CA VAL A 3 -8.54 5.34 -1.25
C VAL A 3 -7.14 4.86 -0.89
N ALA A 4 -6.57 5.36 0.20
CA ALA A 4 -5.23 4.99 0.65
C ALA A 4 -5.19 3.55 1.18
N ASP A 5 -6.22 3.14 1.93
CA ASP A 5 -6.32 1.79 2.51
C ASP A 5 -6.46 0.72 1.41
N ILE A 6 -7.28 0.99 0.39
CA ILE A 6 -7.44 0.09 -0.76
C ILE A 6 -6.13 0.06 -1.57
N PHE A 7 -5.50 1.21 -1.79
CA PHE A 7 -4.25 1.29 -2.52
C PHE A 7 -3.14 0.46 -1.85
N SER A 8 -2.88 0.64 -0.55
CA SER A 8 -1.88 -0.17 0.16
C SER A 8 -2.29 -1.64 0.12
N ALA A 9 -3.56 -1.94 0.41
CA ALA A 9 -4.05 -3.30 0.45
C ALA A 9 -3.92 -4.05 -0.86
N ILE A 10 -3.90 -3.42 -2.05
CA ILE A 10 -3.72 -4.12 -3.34
C ILE A 10 -2.28 -4.03 -3.89
N THR A 11 -1.52 -3.02 -3.48
CA THR A 11 -0.18 -2.75 -4.05
C THR A 11 0.98 -3.15 -3.14
N GLU A 12 0.70 -3.60 -1.91
CA GLU A 12 1.69 -4.21 -1.03
C GLU A 12 1.79 -5.71 -1.24
N ASP A 13 2.99 -6.23 -0.98
CA ASP A 13 3.23 -7.65 -0.88
C ASP A 13 2.70 -8.15 0.46
N HIS A 14 1.93 -9.24 0.40
CA HIS A 14 1.45 -9.93 1.59
C HIS A 14 1.90 -11.40 1.53
N PRO A 15 2.05 -12.10 2.66
CA PRO A 15 2.53 -13.49 2.69
C PRO A 15 1.76 -14.46 1.79
N TYR A 16 0.50 -14.15 1.49
CA TYR A 16 -0.43 -14.96 0.70
C TYR A 16 -0.86 -14.30 -0.62
N ARG A 17 -0.33 -13.12 -0.96
CA ARG A 17 -0.68 -12.41 -2.20
C ARG A 17 0.47 -11.51 -2.66
N GLU A 18 0.89 -11.70 -3.90
CA GLU A 18 1.80 -10.75 -4.55
C GLU A 18 1.14 -9.38 -4.70
N SER A 19 1.96 -8.34 -4.68
CA SER A 19 1.52 -6.98 -4.99
C SER A 19 0.99 -6.89 -6.42
N MET A 20 -0.07 -6.09 -6.58
CA MET A 20 -0.64 -5.83 -7.88
C MET A 20 0.18 -4.75 -8.63
N PRO A 21 0.62 -4.99 -9.87
CA PRO A 21 1.32 -3.98 -10.65
C PRO A 21 0.38 -2.84 -11.03
N LYS A 22 0.94 -1.65 -11.29
CA LYS A 22 0.19 -0.43 -11.63
C LYS A 22 -0.86 -0.64 -12.72
N GLN A 23 -0.51 -1.40 -13.76
CA GLN A 23 -1.35 -1.69 -14.91
C GLN A 23 -2.64 -2.43 -14.53
N GLN A 24 -2.63 -3.16 -13.42
CA GLN A 24 -3.80 -3.85 -12.87
C GLN A 24 -4.48 -3.03 -11.76
N ALA A 25 -3.70 -2.34 -10.92
CA ALA A 25 -4.23 -1.55 -9.80
C ALA A 25 -5.03 -0.33 -10.25
N VAL A 26 -4.55 0.40 -11.26
CA VAL A 26 -5.18 1.64 -11.75
C VAL A 26 -6.60 1.38 -12.29
N PRO A 27 -6.85 0.39 -13.18
CA PRO A 27 -8.20 0.08 -13.63
C PRO A 27 -9.18 -0.25 -12.49
N ILE A 28 -8.74 -0.99 -11.47
CA ILE A 28 -9.59 -1.34 -10.32
C ILE A 28 -9.96 -0.08 -9.52
N LEU A 29 -8.99 0.79 -9.24
CA LEU A 29 -9.24 2.03 -8.52
C LEU A 29 -10.15 2.98 -9.31
N GLN A 30 -10.00 3.02 -10.64
CA GLN A 30 -10.87 3.80 -11.52
C GLN A 30 -12.29 3.26 -11.55
N ASP A 31 -12.48 1.94 -11.63
CA ASP A 31 -13.80 1.31 -11.58
C ASP A 31 -14.51 1.55 -10.24
N MET A 32 -13.78 1.40 -9.13
CA MET A 32 -14.32 1.72 -7.80
C MET A 32 -14.73 3.19 -7.67
N ALA A 33 -13.97 4.11 -8.29
CA ALA A 33 -14.29 5.53 -8.30
C ALA A 33 -15.51 5.84 -9.17
N SER A 34 -15.61 5.25 -10.37
CA SER A 34 -16.75 5.47 -11.28
C SER A 34 -18.05 4.92 -10.71
N ASN A 35 -17.98 3.84 -9.94
CA ASN A 35 -19.12 3.22 -9.27
C ASN A 35 -19.47 3.87 -7.92
N GLY A 36 -18.77 4.95 -7.53
CA GLY A 36 -19.03 5.67 -6.28
C GLY A 36 -18.55 4.97 -5.01
N GLY A 37 -17.79 3.88 -5.13
CA GLY A 37 -17.22 3.14 -4.00
C GLY A 37 -16.08 3.88 -3.29
N ILE A 38 -15.36 4.77 -4.01
CA ILE A 38 -14.36 5.68 -3.47
C ILE A 38 -14.46 7.08 -4.09
N SER A 39 -13.84 8.07 -3.44
CA SER A 39 -13.80 9.44 -3.99
C SER A 39 -13.02 9.49 -5.30
N ALA A 40 -13.69 9.90 -6.38
CA ALA A 40 -13.08 10.04 -7.70
C ALA A 40 -11.94 11.09 -7.72
N TYR A 41 -12.12 12.19 -7.00
CA TYR A 41 -11.09 13.23 -6.87
C TYR A 41 -9.82 12.72 -6.18
N LEU A 42 -9.97 12.01 -5.05
CA LEU A 42 -8.81 11.45 -4.36
C LEU A 42 -8.15 10.32 -5.16
N CYS A 43 -8.94 9.54 -5.91
CA CYS A 43 -8.45 8.52 -6.83
C CYS A 43 -7.60 9.15 -7.96
N SER A 44 -8.07 10.25 -8.57
CA SER A 44 -7.31 10.94 -9.62
C SER A 44 -5.99 11.50 -9.10
N VAL A 45 -6.00 12.17 -7.94
CA VAL A 45 -4.78 12.68 -7.30
C VAL A 45 -3.78 11.55 -7.00
N LEU A 46 -4.26 10.40 -6.51
CA LEU A 46 -3.41 9.24 -6.27
C LEU A 46 -2.81 8.67 -7.56
N ILE A 47 -3.59 8.55 -8.64
CA ILE A 47 -3.12 8.03 -9.94
C ILE A 47 -2.09 8.97 -10.57
N GLU A 48 -2.33 10.28 -10.51
CA GLU A 48 -1.38 11.30 -11.00
C GLU A 48 -0.03 11.23 -10.28
N ASN A 49 -0.03 10.86 -9.00
CA ASN A 49 1.16 10.77 -8.16
C ASN A 49 1.59 9.32 -7.86
N TYR A 50 1.15 8.35 -8.67
CA TYR A 50 1.22 6.93 -8.33
C TYR A 50 2.62 6.45 -7.95
N GLU A 51 3.64 6.79 -8.75
CA GLU A 51 5.01 6.32 -8.53
C GLU A 51 5.58 6.84 -7.21
N ASP A 52 5.30 8.10 -6.88
CA ASP A 52 5.80 8.72 -5.65
C ASP A 52 5.09 8.19 -4.42
N VAL A 53 3.77 7.97 -4.51
CA VAL A 53 3.00 7.34 -3.43
C VAL A 53 3.42 5.90 -3.22
N ALA A 54 3.59 5.13 -4.31
CA ALA A 54 4.05 3.73 -4.26
C ALA A 54 5.45 3.61 -3.63
N ARG A 55 6.37 4.51 -3.99
CA ARG A 55 7.72 4.57 -3.40
C ARG A 55 7.66 4.87 -1.90
N LYS A 56 6.97 5.94 -1.50
CA LYS A 56 6.83 6.32 -0.08
C LYS A 56 6.20 5.21 0.76
N ARG A 57 5.19 4.53 0.20
CA ARG A 57 4.55 3.37 0.82
C ARG A 57 5.54 2.22 0.99
N LYS A 58 6.31 1.88 -0.04
CA LYS A 58 7.36 0.84 0.04
C LYS A 58 8.40 1.18 1.12
N ASP A 59 8.92 2.41 1.12
CA ASP A 59 9.90 2.86 2.13
C ASP A 59 9.33 2.82 3.57
N ALA A 60 8.03 3.09 3.73
CA ALA A 60 7.36 2.98 5.02
C ALA A 60 7.21 1.52 5.47
N SER A 61 6.82 0.63 4.55
CA SER A 61 6.68 -0.80 4.81
C SER A 61 8.01 -1.44 5.22
N GLU A 62 9.08 -1.15 4.48
CA GLU A 62 10.43 -1.65 4.78
C GLU A 62 10.95 -1.18 6.15
N ARG A 63 10.69 0.09 6.51
CA ARG A 63 11.03 0.61 7.84
C ARG A 63 10.26 -0.08 8.96
N ALA A 64 8.99 -0.40 8.74
CA ALA A 64 8.17 -1.12 9.70
C ALA A 64 8.69 -2.54 9.93
N VAL A 65 9.05 -3.25 8.85
CA VAL A 65 9.66 -4.59 8.92
C VAL A 65 10.98 -4.55 9.69
N SER A 66 11.89 -3.62 9.34
CA SER A 66 13.18 -3.50 10.03
C SER A 66 13.03 -3.21 11.53
N SER A 67 12.09 -2.32 11.89
CA SER A 67 11.78 -2.01 13.29
C SER A 67 11.25 -3.23 14.05
N PHE A 68 10.38 -4.01 13.41
CA PHE A 68 9.83 -5.24 14.00
C PHE A 68 10.90 -6.32 14.18
N GLU A 69 11.80 -6.50 13.22
CA GLU A 69 12.93 -7.44 13.34
C GLU A 69 13.92 -7.05 14.43
N GLY A 70 14.15 -5.73 14.60
CA GLY A 70 14.96 -5.19 15.69
C GLY A 70 14.33 -5.46 17.05
N TRP A 71 13.02 -5.20 17.18
CA TRP A 71 12.25 -5.54 18.38
C TRP A 71 12.30 -7.04 18.69
N ARG A 72 12.04 -7.90 17.70
CA ARG A 72 12.06 -9.37 17.86
C ARG A 72 13.41 -9.90 18.34
N ARG A 73 14.52 -9.30 17.89
CA ARG A 73 15.88 -9.67 18.31
C ARG A 73 16.21 -9.28 19.74
N GLN A 74 15.66 -8.16 20.24
CA GLN A 74 15.86 -7.71 21.62
C GLN A 74 15.06 -8.54 22.63
N ASP A 75 13.84 -8.95 22.28
CA ASP A 75 13.02 -9.83 23.12
C ASP A 75 13.66 -11.22 23.32
N SER A 76 14.26 -11.80 22.26
CA SER A 76 14.95 -13.10 22.34
C SER A 76 16.28 -13.08 23.11
N ALA A 77 16.84 -11.91 23.43
CA ALA A 77 18.07 -11.78 24.23
C ALA A 77 17.81 -11.63 25.74
N THR A 78 16.53 -11.62 26.16
CA THR A 78 16.12 -11.40 27.55
C THR A 78 15.44 -12.63 28.19
N VAL A 79 15.53 -13.80 27.55
CA VAL A 79 15.00 -15.09 28.06
C VAL A 79 16.13 -16.04 28.43
#